data_AF-A0A7W1M6G9-F1
#
_entry.id   AF-A0A7W1M6G9-F1
#
_cell.length_a   1.000
_cell.length_b   1.000
_cell.length_c   1.000
_cell.angle_alpha   90.00
_cell.angle_beta   90.00
_cell.angle_gamma   90.00
#
_symmetry.space_group_name_H-M   'P 1'
#
loop_
_entity.id
_entity.type
_entity.pdbx_description
1 polymer ?
#
loop_
_entity_poly.entity_id
_entity_poly.type
_entity_poly.pdbx_seq_one_letter_code
_entity_poly.pdbx_strand_id
1 'polypeptide(L)'
;RTGLSALPRETLARAVRACASASADEAEFVRRLRRSGVRARPRYAAGRGDVVSGYSVALRPPKGEAPIWYSGGQLARDLTLPRLRAGWPDSPQGAAAAVHEWAAAKRNQPSGVIGREASEPDPELWARYSSEIAELRERLRSVPPEDRATWAHVAGESAGAFAAWSLQVEATPGPLAATAESLARSAQLRAHAVRPLRAPLPSMRGASLLLASIAHGGQGTVSQAVLLRQLANVAKALHDSHRAAGEAQRAAAIERVVREQLATVGTSMPGPTLREASVVDEQALQAARVASQGQMTPRPPGSPVPTPIAEPEPKPAVAQPRETEIQR
;
A
#
# COMPACT_ATOMS: atom_id res chain seq x y z
N ARG A 1 -15.18 -25.78 23.29
CA ARG A 1 -14.27 -24.61 23.13
C ARG A 1 -14.99 -23.60 22.25
N THR A 2 -15.75 -22.72 22.89
CA THR A 2 -16.56 -21.64 22.32
C THR A 2 -15.65 -20.49 21.86
N GLY A 3 -15.93 -19.95 20.67
CA GLY A 3 -15.49 -18.66 20.13
C GLY A 3 -14.05 -18.22 20.42
N LEU A 4 -13.16 -18.38 19.46
CA LEU A 4 -11.82 -17.76 19.48
C LEU A 4 -11.97 -16.23 19.52
N SER A 5 -12.07 -15.65 20.72
CA SER A 5 -11.83 -14.23 20.91
C SER A 5 -10.39 -13.98 20.47
N ALA A 6 -10.19 -13.33 19.32
CA ALA A 6 -8.87 -13.00 18.83
C ALA A 6 -8.10 -12.27 19.94
N LEU A 7 -6.84 -12.67 20.19
CA LEU A 7 -6.06 -12.07 21.26
C LEU A 7 -5.99 -10.54 21.02
N PRO A 8 -5.98 -9.69 22.07
CA PRO A 8 -5.95 -8.23 21.90
C PRO A 8 -4.87 -7.74 20.92
N ARG A 9 -3.74 -8.44 20.87
CA ARG A 9 -2.63 -8.22 19.93
C ARG A 9 -3.02 -8.47 18.47
N GLU A 10 -3.73 -9.55 18.16
CA GLU A 10 -4.15 -9.92 16.80
C GLU A 10 -5.20 -8.93 16.29
N THR A 11 -6.17 -8.59 17.14
CA THR A 11 -7.16 -7.55 16.86
C THR A 11 -6.49 -6.21 16.54
N LEU A 12 -5.51 -5.79 17.35
CA LEU A 12 -4.73 -4.58 17.08
C LEU A 12 -3.88 -4.68 15.80
N ALA A 13 -3.24 -5.81 15.54
CA ALA A 13 -2.43 -6.01 14.34
C ALA A 13 -3.28 -5.90 13.06
N ARG A 14 -4.48 -6.51 13.07
CA ARG A 14 -5.47 -6.40 11.98
C ARG A 14 -5.92 -4.95 11.82
N ALA A 15 -6.30 -4.28 12.91
CA ALA A 15 -6.78 -2.89 12.87
C ALA A 15 -5.72 -1.93 12.34
N VAL A 16 -4.48 -2.05 12.82
CA VAL A 16 -3.33 -1.26 12.37
C VAL A 16 -3.05 -1.50 10.89
N ARG A 17 -3.06 -2.76 10.43
CA ARG A 17 -2.78 -3.09 9.03
C ARG A 17 -3.86 -2.54 8.09
N ALA A 18 -5.13 -2.67 8.46
CA ALA A 18 -6.26 -2.09 7.75
C ALA A 18 -6.11 -0.57 7.60
N CYS A 19 -5.92 0.14 8.73
CA CYS A 19 -5.76 1.58 8.75
C CYS A 19 -4.55 2.02 7.93
N ALA A 20 -3.41 1.36 8.12
CA ALA A 20 -2.18 1.70 7.43
C ALA A 20 -2.31 1.51 5.92
N SER A 21 -3.02 0.49 5.45
CA SER A 21 -3.17 0.20 4.02
C SER A 21 -4.18 1.12 3.33
N ALA A 22 -5.22 1.56 4.05
CA ALA A 22 -6.24 2.47 3.53
C ALA A 22 -5.85 3.97 3.55
N SER A 23 -4.70 4.33 4.14
CA SER A 23 -4.26 5.74 4.27
C SER A 23 -3.53 6.25 3.02
N ALA A 24 -3.47 7.55 2.73
CA ALA A 24 -2.48 8.08 1.78
C ALA A 24 -1.13 8.36 2.44
N ASP A 25 -1.18 8.73 3.72
CA ASP A 25 -0.03 9.23 4.47
C ASP A 25 -0.13 8.86 5.96
N GLU A 26 0.91 9.22 6.72
CA GLU A 26 0.98 8.94 8.15
C GLU A 26 -0.07 9.71 8.98
N ALA A 27 -0.44 10.93 8.56
CA ALA A 27 -1.44 11.73 9.25
C ALA A 27 -2.83 11.07 9.16
N GLU A 28 -3.21 10.64 7.96
CA GLU A 28 -4.44 9.88 7.71
C GLU A 28 -4.46 8.55 8.47
N PHE A 29 -3.31 7.87 8.57
CA PHE A 29 -3.19 6.65 9.37
C PHE A 29 -3.54 6.89 10.84
N VAL A 30 -3.02 7.95 11.45
CA VAL A 30 -3.33 8.30 12.83
C VAL A 30 -4.82 8.62 12.99
N ARG A 31 -5.41 9.37 12.07
CA ARG A 31 -6.85 9.67 12.10
C ARG A 31 -7.69 8.39 11.98
N ARG A 32 -7.35 7.48 11.06
CA ARG A 32 -8.05 6.19 10.87
C ARG A 32 -7.96 5.29 12.10
N LEU A 33 -6.79 5.17 12.74
CA LEU A 33 -6.66 4.43 14.01
C LEU A 33 -7.62 4.95 15.08
N ARG A 34 -7.70 6.27 15.22
CA ARG A 34 -8.55 6.90 16.24
C ARG A 34 -10.03 6.69 15.94
N ARG A 35 -10.43 6.82 14.67
CA ARG A 35 -11.80 6.53 14.21
C ARG A 35 -12.17 5.07 14.41
N SER A 36 -11.22 4.15 14.27
CA SER A 36 -11.43 2.72 14.55
C SER A 36 -11.40 2.38 16.04
N GLY A 37 -11.46 3.37 16.94
CA GLY A 37 -11.46 3.17 18.39
C GLY A 37 -10.12 2.77 18.99
N VAL A 38 -9.03 2.75 18.21
CA VAL A 38 -7.69 2.41 18.67
C VAL A 38 -7.05 3.65 19.30
N ARG A 39 -6.53 3.50 20.52
CA ARG A 39 -5.71 4.53 21.15
C ARG A 39 -4.32 4.47 20.54
N ALA A 40 -3.81 5.61 20.08
CA ALA A 40 -2.50 5.71 19.45
C ALA A 40 -1.66 6.76 20.18
N ARG A 41 -0.37 6.48 20.40
CA ARG A 41 0.58 7.45 20.95
C ARG A 41 1.93 7.40 20.21
N PRO A 42 2.58 8.55 19.97
CA PRO A 42 3.90 8.59 19.35
C PRO A 42 4.98 8.17 20.35
N ARG A 43 6.06 7.63 19.80
CA ARG A 43 7.38 7.57 20.42
C ARG A 43 8.24 8.58 19.67
N TYR A 44 8.74 9.58 20.39
CA TYR A 44 9.63 10.57 19.81
C TYR A 44 11.07 10.08 19.74
N ALA A 45 11.86 10.63 18.83
CA ALA A 45 13.31 10.45 18.81
C ALA A 45 13.95 11.07 20.06
N ALA A 46 15.10 10.55 20.47
CA ALA A 46 15.81 11.05 21.65
C ALA A 46 16.12 12.55 21.50
N GLY A 47 15.81 13.33 22.54
CA GLY A 47 16.03 14.77 22.56
C GLY A 47 15.13 15.60 21.63
N ARG A 48 14.15 14.99 20.96
CA ARG A 48 13.23 15.67 20.02
C ARG A 48 11.79 15.51 20.48
N GLY A 49 10.97 16.55 20.36
CA GLY A 49 9.53 16.53 20.62
C GLY A 49 8.66 16.55 19.36
N ASP A 50 9.32 16.71 18.21
CA ASP A 50 8.77 16.98 16.88
C ASP A 50 9.09 15.85 15.88
N VAL A 51 9.92 14.87 16.25
CA VAL A 51 10.29 13.75 15.37
C VAL A 51 9.74 12.45 15.94
N VAL A 52 8.75 11.87 15.26
CA VAL A 52 8.18 10.58 15.63
C VAL A 52 9.02 9.45 15.05
N SER A 53 9.65 8.67 15.92
CA SER A 53 10.50 7.52 15.60
C SER A 53 9.77 6.18 15.66
N GLY A 54 8.61 6.15 16.32
CA GLY A 54 7.75 4.98 16.40
C GLY A 54 6.40 5.30 17.03
N TYR A 55 5.62 4.27 17.32
CA TYR A 55 4.31 4.45 17.95
C TYR A 55 3.96 3.27 18.84
N SER A 56 2.93 3.46 19.66
CA SER A 56 2.25 2.36 20.36
C SER A 56 0.75 2.52 20.23
N VAL A 57 0.05 1.38 20.17
CA VAL A 57 -1.40 1.30 20.12
C VAL A 57 -1.96 0.45 21.25
N ALA A 58 -3.19 0.74 21.63
CA ALA A 58 -3.94 -0.05 22.59
C ALA A 58 -5.44 -0.05 22.24
N LEU A 59 -6.13 -1.13 22.56
CA LEU A 59 -7.59 -1.12 22.60
C LEU A 59 -8.04 -0.25 23.78
N ARG A 60 -9.26 0.28 23.69
CA ARG A 60 -9.89 0.93 24.85
C ARG A 60 -10.20 -0.16 25.89
N PRO A 61 -9.61 -0.08 27.10
CA PRO A 61 -9.87 -1.08 28.13
C PRO A 61 -11.30 -0.92 28.68
N PRO A 62 -11.85 -1.96 29.33
CA PRO A 62 -13.03 -1.82 30.17
C PRO A 62 -12.87 -0.72 31.23
N LYS A 63 -13.98 -0.21 31.75
CA LYS A 63 -13.96 0.85 32.77
C LYS A 63 -13.20 0.35 34.01
N GLY A 64 -12.15 1.08 34.41
CA GLY A 64 -11.34 0.76 35.58
C GLY A 64 -10.04 0.00 35.29
N GLU A 65 -9.82 -0.45 34.05
CA GLU A 65 -8.59 -1.15 33.65
C GLU A 65 -7.60 -0.25 32.90
N ALA A 66 -6.31 -0.60 32.99
CA ALA A 66 -5.25 0.10 32.26
C ALA A 66 -5.10 -0.48 30.84
N PRO A 67 -4.89 0.38 29.81
CA PRO A 67 -4.66 -0.09 28.45
C PRO A 67 -3.33 -0.85 28.31
N ILE A 68 -3.38 -2.03 27.67
CA ILE A 68 -2.17 -2.76 27.28
C ILE A 68 -1.66 -2.18 25.95
N TRP A 69 -0.44 -1.62 25.99
CA TRP A 69 0.18 -0.98 24.84
C TRP A 69 1.09 -1.92 24.08
N TYR A 70 0.93 -1.95 22.75
CA TYR A 70 1.81 -2.65 21.83
C TYR A 70 2.46 -1.65 20.88
N SER A 71 3.78 -1.72 20.74
CA SER A 71 4.48 -1.06 19.64
C SER A 71 4.19 -1.75 18.31
N GLY A 72 4.34 -1.01 17.21
CA GLY A 72 4.17 -1.57 15.86
C GLY A 72 4.99 -2.86 15.65
N GLY A 73 6.24 -2.87 16.08
CA GLY A 73 7.11 -4.06 16.00
C GLY A 73 6.69 -5.22 16.91
N GLN A 74 6.02 -4.95 18.04
CA GLN A 74 5.42 -6.00 18.87
C GLN A 74 4.17 -6.59 18.21
N LEU A 75 3.46 -5.85 17.36
CA LEU A 75 2.33 -6.38 16.57
C LEU A 75 2.83 -7.26 15.43
N ALA A 76 3.68 -6.71 14.56
CA ALA A 76 4.37 -7.46 13.50
C ALA A 76 5.53 -6.64 12.93
N ARG A 77 6.49 -7.31 12.26
CA ARG A 77 7.71 -6.67 11.75
C ARG A 77 7.43 -5.64 10.65
N ASP A 78 6.42 -5.90 9.83
CA ASP A 78 5.87 -5.03 8.77
C ASP A 78 5.13 -3.81 9.32
N LEU A 79 4.70 -3.84 10.59
CA LEU A 79 3.93 -2.75 11.22
C LEU A 79 4.80 -1.76 12.01
N THR A 80 6.12 -1.79 11.83
CA THR A 80 6.98 -0.74 12.40
C THR A 80 6.80 0.57 11.62
N LEU A 81 6.90 1.72 12.28
CA LEU A 81 6.70 3.02 11.61
C LEU A 81 7.59 3.24 10.37
N PRO A 82 8.89 2.89 10.40
CA PRO A 82 9.72 2.99 9.19
C PRO A 82 9.23 2.12 8.03
N ARG A 83 8.64 0.94 8.32
CA ARG A 83 8.07 0.06 7.29
C ARG A 83 6.78 0.62 6.70
N LEU A 84 5.94 1.22 7.54
CA LEU A 84 4.72 1.88 7.06
C LEU A 84 5.05 3.09 6.19
N ARG A 85 6.02 3.92 6.60
CA ARG A 85 6.48 5.09 5.84
C ARG A 85 7.03 4.74 4.45
N ALA A 86 7.65 3.56 4.30
CA ALA A 86 8.13 3.12 2.99
C ALA A 86 7.00 2.95 1.95
N GLY A 87 5.73 2.87 2.39
CA GLY A 87 4.56 2.81 1.51
C GLY A 87 3.81 4.14 1.37
N TRP A 88 4.34 5.25 1.90
CA TRP A 88 3.73 6.58 1.83
C TRP A 88 4.66 7.58 1.13
N PRO A 89 4.12 8.65 0.53
CA PRO A 89 4.93 9.74 0.01
C PRO A 89 5.78 10.38 1.11
N ASP A 90 7.08 10.52 0.88
CA ASP A 90 7.98 11.24 1.78
C ASP A 90 8.00 12.73 1.41
N SER A 91 7.43 13.57 2.28
CA SER A 91 7.40 15.02 2.09
C SER A 91 7.48 15.76 3.43
N PRO A 92 8.13 16.94 3.48
CA PRO A 92 8.19 17.76 4.70
C PRO A 92 6.79 18.12 5.22
N GLN A 93 5.85 18.43 4.32
CA GLN A 93 4.47 18.79 4.66
C GLN A 93 3.73 17.59 5.28
N GLY A 94 3.88 16.39 4.69
CA GLY A 94 3.30 15.16 5.24
C GLY A 94 3.87 14.81 6.61
N ALA A 95 5.18 14.99 6.81
CA ALA A 95 5.83 14.78 8.10
C ALA A 95 5.31 15.76 9.17
N ALA A 96 5.18 17.05 8.85
CA ALA A 96 4.63 18.04 9.78
C ALA A 96 3.17 17.72 10.15
N ALA A 97 2.33 17.38 9.17
CA ALA A 97 0.95 16.98 9.42
C ALA A 97 0.86 15.73 10.32
N ALA A 98 1.74 14.74 10.10
CA ALA A 98 1.80 13.54 10.93
C ALA A 98 2.13 13.87 12.40
N VAL A 99 3.09 14.76 12.65
CA VAL A 99 3.47 15.20 14.00
C VAL A 99 2.28 15.86 14.70
N HIS A 100 1.53 16.69 13.99
CA HIS A 100 0.32 17.33 14.53
C HIS A 100 -0.73 16.29 14.93
N GLU A 101 -1.02 15.32 14.07
CA GLU A 101 -1.99 14.25 14.36
C GLU A 101 -1.54 13.36 15.52
N TRP A 102 -0.26 13.01 15.59
CA TRP A 102 0.30 12.24 16.70
C TRP A 102 0.20 12.99 18.03
N ALA A 103 0.46 14.30 18.03
CA ALA A 103 0.32 15.14 19.21
C ALA A 103 -1.15 15.23 19.66
N ALA A 104 -2.09 15.40 18.73
CA ALA A 104 -3.52 15.37 19.02
C ALA A 104 -3.97 14.01 19.57
N ALA A 105 -3.51 12.92 18.97
CA ALA A 105 -3.78 11.54 19.42
C ALA A 105 -3.30 11.31 20.86
N LYS A 106 -2.06 11.75 21.17
CA LYS A 106 -1.48 11.64 22.52
C LYS A 106 -2.29 12.37 23.57
N ARG A 107 -2.80 13.56 23.24
CA ARG A 107 -3.63 14.40 24.13
C ARG A 107 -5.12 14.04 24.12
N ASN A 108 -5.52 13.04 23.33
CA ASN A 108 -6.92 12.68 23.11
C ASN A 108 -7.77 13.86 22.61
N GLN A 109 -7.18 14.78 21.85
CA GLN A 109 -7.85 15.94 21.27
C GLN A 109 -8.46 15.58 19.92
N PRO A 110 -9.69 16.00 19.58
CA PRO A 110 -10.28 15.75 18.26
C PRO A 110 -9.35 16.22 17.13
N SER A 111 -9.35 15.50 16.01
CA SER A 111 -8.70 16.01 14.80
C SER A 111 -9.50 17.21 14.30
N GLY A 112 -8.82 18.33 14.00
CA GLY A 112 -9.43 19.45 13.28
C GLY A 112 -9.58 19.20 11.78
N VAL A 113 -8.93 18.14 11.27
CA VAL A 113 -8.96 17.77 9.85
C VAL A 113 -9.95 16.61 9.66
N ILE A 114 -10.87 16.80 8.71
CA ILE A 114 -11.74 15.74 8.17
C ILE A 114 -11.16 15.37 6.80
N GLY A 115 -10.55 14.21 6.67
CA GLY A 115 -9.96 13.72 5.42
C GLY A 115 -10.82 12.68 4.71
N ARG A 116 -10.22 12.03 3.71
CA ARG A 116 -10.85 10.95 2.89
C ARG A 116 -11.39 9.80 3.73
N GLU A 117 -10.89 9.62 4.95
CA GLU A 117 -11.39 8.62 5.89
C GLU A 117 -12.81 8.86 6.39
N ALA A 118 -13.41 10.01 6.09
CA ALA A 118 -14.77 10.37 6.45
C ALA A 118 -15.73 10.47 5.26
N SER A 119 -15.25 10.26 4.03
CA SER A 119 -16.02 10.46 2.80
C SER A 119 -16.26 9.14 2.07
N GLU A 120 -17.38 9.06 1.37
CA GLU A 120 -17.63 7.99 0.39
C GLU A 120 -16.69 8.18 -0.83
N PRO A 121 -15.97 7.14 -1.27
CA PRO A 121 -15.17 7.23 -2.47
C PRO A 121 -16.03 7.30 -3.73
N ASP A 122 -15.56 8.05 -4.71
CA ASP A 122 -16.19 8.13 -6.04
C ASP A 122 -16.36 6.73 -6.66
N PRO A 123 -17.56 6.37 -7.18
CA PRO A 123 -17.80 5.19 -8.00
C PRO A 123 -16.70 4.83 -9.00
N GLU A 124 -16.12 5.80 -9.70
CA GLU A 124 -15.10 5.55 -10.73
C GLU A 124 -13.81 4.94 -10.15
N LEU A 125 -13.54 5.18 -8.86
CA LEU A 125 -12.37 4.61 -8.17
C LEU A 125 -12.46 3.08 -8.05
N TRP A 126 -13.66 2.49 -8.05
CA TRP A 126 -13.84 1.04 -8.00
C TRP A 126 -13.29 0.35 -9.24
N ALA A 127 -13.62 0.87 -10.43
CA ALA A 127 -13.11 0.34 -11.69
C ALA A 127 -11.59 0.51 -11.77
N ARG A 128 -11.09 1.70 -11.42
CA ARG A 128 -9.66 2.01 -11.42
C ARG A 128 -8.86 1.07 -10.52
N TYR A 129 -9.22 0.96 -9.25
CA TYR A 129 -8.43 0.15 -8.30
C TYR A 129 -8.58 -1.36 -8.53
N SER A 130 -9.71 -1.81 -9.10
CA SER A 130 -9.84 -3.19 -9.57
C SER A 130 -8.88 -3.48 -10.73
N SER A 131 -8.73 -2.52 -11.66
CA SER A 131 -7.75 -2.61 -12.76
C SER A 131 -6.31 -2.59 -12.27
N GLU A 132 -5.97 -1.75 -11.28
CA GLU A 132 -4.62 -1.70 -10.69
C GLU A 132 -4.23 -3.05 -10.06
N ILE A 133 -5.17 -3.79 -9.44
CA ILE A 133 -4.90 -5.15 -8.92
C ILE A 133 -4.70 -6.16 -10.06
N ALA A 134 -5.49 -6.08 -11.12
CA ALA A 134 -5.33 -6.95 -12.29
C ALA A 134 -3.95 -6.73 -12.94
N GLU A 135 -3.52 -5.47 -13.06
CA GLU A 135 -2.19 -5.12 -13.55
C GLU A 135 -1.08 -5.61 -12.62
N LEU A 136 -1.25 -5.46 -11.30
CA LEU A 136 -0.32 -6.00 -10.31
C LEU A 136 -0.15 -7.51 -10.53
N ARG A 137 -1.24 -8.25 -10.64
CA ARG A 137 -1.21 -9.71 -10.87
C ARG A 137 -0.42 -10.05 -12.14
N GLU A 138 -0.59 -9.31 -13.23
CA GLU A 138 0.15 -9.57 -14.46
C GLU A 138 1.65 -9.32 -14.27
N ARG A 139 2.03 -8.22 -13.61
CA ARG A 139 3.43 -7.94 -13.26
C ARG A 139 4.04 -9.00 -12.34
N LEU A 140 3.26 -9.61 -11.43
CA LEU A 140 3.77 -10.67 -10.55
C LEU A 140 4.25 -11.92 -11.30
N ARG A 141 3.81 -12.15 -12.54
CA ARG A 141 4.22 -13.32 -13.34
C ARG A 141 5.69 -13.28 -13.74
N SER A 142 6.30 -12.09 -13.79
CA SER A 142 7.71 -11.91 -14.10
C SER A 142 8.60 -11.78 -12.87
N VAL A 143 8.03 -11.79 -11.66
CA VAL A 143 8.78 -11.67 -10.41
C VAL A 143 9.40 -13.03 -10.05
N PRO A 144 10.74 -13.11 -9.89
CA PRO A 144 11.40 -14.35 -9.46
C PRO A 144 10.90 -14.82 -8.09
N PRO A 145 10.70 -16.12 -7.85
CA PRO A 145 10.32 -16.65 -6.54
C PRO A 145 11.28 -16.26 -5.40
N GLU A 146 12.56 -16.04 -5.71
CA GLU A 146 13.61 -15.68 -4.76
C GLU A 146 13.57 -14.19 -4.37
N ASP A 147 12.81 -13.36 -5.09
CA ASP A 147 12.62 -11.95 -4.74
C ASP A 147 11.67 -11.78 -3.55
N ARG A 148 12.17 -12.18 -2.38
CA ARG A 148 11.46 -12.14 -1.11
C ARG A 148 11.01 -10.74 -0.72
N ALA A 149 11.72 -9.70 -1.15
CA ALA A 149 11.36 -8.32 -0.85
C ALA A 149 10.05 -7.94 -1.55
N THR A 150 9.97 -8.23 -2.85
CA THR A 150 8.77 -8.01 -3.66
C THR A 150 7.59 -8.83 -3.15
N TRP A 151 7.76 -10.13 -2.94
CA TRP A 151 6.68 -10.99 -2.45
C TRP A 151 6.19 -10.62 -1.05
N ALA A 152 7.09 -10.21 -0.15
CA ALA A 152 6.69 -9.75 1.18
C ALA A 152 5.94 -8.42 1.14
N HIS A 153 6.32 -7.50 0.24
CA HIS A 153 5.60 -6.25 0.04
C HIS A 153 4.17 -6.50 -0.42
N VAL A 154 4.01 -7.31 -1.47
CA VAL A 154 2.70 -7.71 -2.03
C VAL A 154 1.86 -8.41 -0.97
N ALA A 155 2.44 -9.36 -0.21
CA ALA A 155 1.75 -10.03 0.88
C ALA A 155 1.27 -9.06 1.97
N GLY A 156 2.08 -8.04 2.30
CA GLY A 156 1.72 -7.00 3.27
C GLY A 156 0.55 -6.15 2.80
N GLU A 157 0.57 -5.70 1.55
CA GLU A 157 -0.52 -4.94 0.95
C GLU A 157 -1.80 -5.78 0.80
N SER A 158 -1.71 -7.06 0.40
CA SER A 158 -2.87 -7.95 0.31
C SER A 158 -3.49 -8.21 1.69
N ALA A 159 -2.64 -8.47 2.68
CA ALA A 159 -3.10 -8.60 4.07
C ALA A 159 -3.77 -7.32 4.57
N GLY A 160 -3.33 -6.16 4.10
CA GLY A 160 -3.97 -4.86 4.30
C GLY A 160 -5.37 -4.75 3.75
N ALA A 161 -5.55 -5.10 2.48
CA ALA A 161 -6.84 -5.08 1.82
C ALA A 161 -7.86 -6.00 2.52
N PHE A 162 -7.48 -7.25 2.80
CA PHE A 162 -8.33 -8.18 3.53
C PHE A 162 -8.61 -7.73 4.97
N ALA A 163 -7.65 -7.12 5.67
CA ALA A 163 -7.87 -6.58 7.00
C ALA A 163 -8.86 -5.40 6.98
N ALA A 164 -8.74 -4.51 5.99
CA ALA A 164 -9.66 -3.38 5.80
C ALA A 164 -11.08 -3.86 5.54
N TRP A 165 -11.24 -4.88 4.70
CA TRP A 165 -12.55 -5.49 4.46
C TRP A 165 -13.11 -6.16 5.71
N SER A 166 -12.29 -6.98 6.37
CA SER A 166 -12.66 -7.69 7.59
C SER A 166 -13.20 -6.74 8.67
N LEU A 167 -12.53 -5.60 8.92
CA LEU A 167 -13.03 -4.62 9.89
C LEU A 167 -14.43 -4.08 9.58
N GLN A 168 -14.82 -4.11 8.30
CA GLN A 168 -16.02 -3.45 7.84
C GLN A 168 -17.22 -4.38 7.73
N VAL A 169 -16.99 -5.68 7.52
CA VAL A 169 -18.09 -6.66 7.36
C VAL A 169 -18.08 -7.76 8.42
N GLU A 170 -16.99 -7.95 9.17
CA GLU A 170 -16.87 -8.99 10.20
C GLU A 170 -16.89 -8.38 11.61
N ALA A 171 -18.07 -8.40 12.25
CA ALA A 171 -18.21 -7.96 13.65
C ALA A 171 -17.28 -8.76 14.59
N THR A 172 -17.14 -10.06 14.33
CA THR A 172 -16.16 -10.95 14.96
C THR A 172 -15.21 -11.45 13.87
N PRO A 173 -13.87 -11.46 14.10
CA PRO A 173 -12.92 -11.93 13.10
C PRO A 173 -13.32 -13.28 12.48
N GLY A 174 -13.42 -13.30 11.15
CA GLY A 174 -13.93 -14.44 10.38
C GLY A 174 -13.01 -14.81 9.20
N PRO A 175 -13.57 -15.32 8.09
CA PRO A 175 -12.82 -15.73 6.90
C PRO A 175 -11.84 -14.68 6.33
N LEU A 176 -12.24 -13.41 6.26
CA LEU A 176 -11.39 -12.32 5.75
C LEU A 176 -10.27 -12.00 6.74
N ALA A 177 -10.55 -11.98 8.05
CA ALA A 177 -9.53 -11.84 9.08
C ALA A 177 -8.48 -12.97 8.99
N ALA A 178 -8.93 -14.22 8.89
CA ALA A 178 -8.05 -15.38 8.78
C ALA A 178 -7.18 -15.34 7.51
N THR A 179 -7.74 -14.86 6.39
CA THR A 179 -6.99 -14.65 5.15
C THR A 179 -5.94 -13.56 5.33
N ALA A 180 -6.31 -12.41 5.90
CA ALA A 180 -5.38 -11.31 6.18
C ALA A 180 -4.20 -11.77 7.06
N GLU A 181 -4.48 -12.54 8.12
CA GLU A 181 -3.44 -13.08 8.99
C GLU A 181 -2.53 -14.08 8.29
N SER A 182 -3.07 -14.93 7.42
CA SER A 182 -2.26 -15.90 6.68
C SER A 182 -1.28 -15.22 5.74
N LEU A 183 -1.76 -14.23 4.97
CA LEU A 183 -0.94 -13.44 4.06
C LEU A 183 0.07 -12.56 4.82
N ALA A 184 -0.34 -11.98 5.96
CA ALA A 184 0.54 -11.15 6.79
C ALA A 184 1.79 -11.89 7.26
N ARG A 185 1.75 -13.22 7.43
CA ARG A 185 2.94 -14.00 7.81
C ARG A 185 4.01 -14.02 6.70
N SER A 186 3.63 -13.85 5.44
CA SER A 186 4.58 -13.72 4.32
C SER A 186 5.22 -12.33 4.24
N ALA A 187 4.63 -11.31 4.88
CA ALA A 187 5.17 -9.95 4.94
C ALA A 187 6.31 -9.78 5.97
N GLN A 188 6.51 -10.75 6.87
CA GLN A 188 7.36 -10.62 8.06
C GLN A 188 8.87 -10.81 7.79
N LEU A 189 9.46 -9.96 6.96
CA LEU A 189 10.90 -9.97 6.71
C LEU A 189 11.71 -9.48 7.92
N ARG A 190 12.86 -10.12 8.16
CA ARG A 190 13.88 -9.63 9.10
C ARG A 190 14.44 -8.28 8.61
N ALA A 191 14.91 -7.44 9.53
CA ALA A 191 15.38 -6.09 9.19
C ALA A 191 16.50 -6.07 8.12
N HIS A 192 17.44 -7.03 8.17
CA HIS A 192 18.50 -7.15 7.15
C HIS A 192 18.03 -7.73 5.81
N ALA A 193 16.87 -8.38 5.78
CA ALA A 193 16.31 -8.98 4.56
C ALA A 193 15.45 -7.98 3.78
N VAL A 194 15.27 -6.77 4.31
CA VAL A 194 14.56 -5.68 3.65
C VAL A 194 15.46 -5.12 2.58
N ARG A 195 14.97 -5.12 1.35
CA ARG A 195 15.62 -4.47 0.22
C ARG A 195 14.60 -3.53 -0.44
N PRO A 196 15.06 -2.41 -1.02
CA PRO A 196 14.20 -1.62 -1.91
C PRO A 196 13.62 -2.52 -3.00
N LEU A 197 12.40 -2.22 -3.44
CA LEU A 197 11.79 -2.90 -4.57
C LEU A 197 12.63 -2.66 -5.82
N ARG A 198 12.84 -3.70 -6.62
CA ARG A 198 13.62 -3.62 -7.85
C ARG A 198 12.93 -2.79 -8.94
N ALA A 199 11.60 -2.78 -8.91
CA ALA A 199 10.75 -2.01 -9.82
C ALA A 199 9.49 -1.53 -9.09
N PRO A 200 8.92 -0.37 -9.47
CA PRO A 200 7.64 0.08 -8.93
C PRO A 200 6.51 -0.89 -9.32
N LEU A 201 5.67 -1.23 -8.35
CA LEU A 201 4.49 -2.07 -8.55
C LEU A 201 3.21 -1.25 -8.37
N PRO A 202 2.12 -1.59 -9.08
CA PRO A 202 0.79 -1.06 -8.76
C PRO A 202 0.45 -1.42 -7.32
N SER A 203 -0.16 -0.49 -6.60
CA SER A 203 -0.40 -0.61 -5.16
C SER A 203 -1.82 -1.10 -4.87
N MET A 204 -2.00 -1.95 -3.87
CA MET A 204 -3.34 -2.36 -3.39
C MET A 204 -3.93 -1.40 -2.34
N ARG A 205 -3.29 -0.24 -2.10
CA ARG A 205 -3.76 0.75 -1.12
C ARG A 205 -5.06 1.42 -1.55
N GLY A 206 -5.27 1.62 -2.85
CA GLY A 206 -6.53 2.09 -3.40
C GLY A 206 -7.67 1.11 -3.13
N ALA A 207 -7.45 -0.18 -3.37
CA ALA A 207 -8.42 -1.21 -3.00
C ALA A 207 -8.67 -1.28 -1.48
N SER A 208 -7.62 -1.13 -0.67
CA SER A 208 -7.76 -1.07 0.80
C SER A 208 -8.62 0.13 1.24
N LEU A 209 -8.49 1.28 0.57
CA LEU A 209 -9.33 2.45 0.79
C LEU A 209 -10.81 2.16 0.48
N LEU A 210 -11.11 1.54 -0.66
CA LEU A 210 -12.47 1.16 -1.03
C LEU A 210 -13.08 0.15 -0.06
N LEU A 211 -12.31 -0.86 0.35
CA LEU A 211 -12.76 -1.87 1.31
C LEU A 211 -13.01 -1.26 2.69
N ALA A 212 -12.17 -0.30 3.10
CA ALA A 212 -12.37 0.46 4.33
C ALA A 212 -13.59 1.38 4.28
N SER A 213 -14.12 1.72 3.10
CA SER A 213 -15.27 2.60 2.96
C SER A 213 -16.60 1.88 2.77
N ILE A 214 -16.65 0.55 2.72
CA ILE A 214 -17.88 -0.22 2.42
C ILE A 214 -19.08 0.19 3.31
N ALA A 215 -18.87 0.50 4.59
CA ALA A 215 -19.96 0.92 5.48
C ALA A 215 -20.47 2.35 5.24
N HIS A 216 -19.75 3.17 4.46
CA HIS A 216 -20.07 4.57 4.19
C HIS A 216 -20.79 4.77 2.84
N GLY A 217 -21.26 3.69 2.22
CA GLY A 217 -21.73 3.70 0.84
C GLY A 217 -20.64 3.16 -0.09
N GLY A 218 -21.06 2.33 -1.04
CA GLY A 218 -20.17 1.68 -1.98
C GLY A 218 -20.98 0.98 -3.06
N GLN A 219 -20.35 0.83 -4.23
CA GLN A 219 -20.90 0.09 -5.35
C GLN A 219 -21.47 -1.28 -4.91
N GLY A 220 -22.52 -1.71 -5.60
CA GLY A 220 -23.27 -2.93 -5.28
C GLY A 220 -22.38 -4.16 -5.08
N THR A 221 -22.95 -5.17 -4.44
CA THR A 221 -22.30 -6.45 -4.11
C THR A 221 -21.51 -7.10 -5.25
N VAL A 222 -21.85 -6.82 -6.51
CA VAL A 222 -21.11 -7.24 -7.71
C VAL A 222 -19.68 -6.69 -7.77
N SER A 223 -19.47 -5.39 -7.55
CA SER A 223 -18.13 -4.77 -7.57
C SER A 223 -17.25 -5.31 -6.44
N GLN A 224 -17.86 -5.61 -5.29
CA GLN A 224 -17.18 -6.26 -4.18
C GLN A 224 -16.76 -7.70 -4.56
N ALA A 225 -17.62 -8.46 -5.24
CA ALA A 225 -17.28 -9.81 -5.71
C ALA A 225 -16.16 -9.81 -6.76
N VAL A 226 -16.13 -8.83 -7.68
CA VAL A 226 -15.02 -8.65 -8.62
C VAL A 226 -13.73 -8.38 -7.87
N LEU A 227 -13.75 -7.45 -6.90
CA LEU A 227 -12.57 -7.11 -6.11
C LEU A 227 -12.06 -8.33 -5.30
N LEU A 228 -12.98 -9.12 -4.71
CA LEU A 228 -12.64 -10.38 -4.04
C LEU A 228 -11.92 -11.34 -4.97
N ARG A 229 -12.44 -11.52 -6.19
CA ARG A 229 -11.83 -12.42 -7.18
C ARG A 229 -10.42 -11.95 -7.54
N GLN A 230 -10.21 -10.66 -7.74
CA GLN A 230 -8.87 -10.12 -8.04
C GLN A 230 -7.90 -10.30 -6.87
N LEU A 231 -8.34 -10.05 -5.63
CA LEU A 231 -7.54 -10.30 -4.44
C LEU A 231 -7.22 -11.80 -4.24
N ALA A 232 -8.19 -12.69 -4.52
CA ALA A 232 -7.98 -14.13 -4.48
C ALA A 232 -6.94 -14.59 -5.52
N ASN A 233 -6.93 -13.98 -6.72
CA ASN A 233 -5.91 -14.24 -7.73
C ASN A 233 -4.50 -13.80 -7.28
N VAL A 234 -4.39 -12.67 -6.57
CA VAL A 234 -3.10 -12.24 -5.96
C VAL A 234 -2.66 -13.21 -4.85
N ALA A 235 -3.58 -13.66 -4.00
CA ALA A 235 -3.30 -14.68 -3.00
C ALA A 235 -2.83 -16.01 -3.64
N LYS A 236 -3.40 -16.38 -4.79
CA LYS A 236 -2.93 -17.53 -5.57
C LYS A 236 -1.51 -17.31 -6.11
N ALA A 237 -1.19 -16.13 -6.65
CA ALA A 237 0.17 -15.83 -7.12
C ALA A 237 1.20 -15.93 -5.97
N LEU A 238 0.83 -15.48 -4.77
CA LEU A 238 1.64 -15.67 -3.55
C LEU A 238 1.82 -17.16 -3.20
N HIS A 239 0.76 -17.96 -3.28
CA HIS A 239 0.86 -19.42 -3.11
C HIS A 239 1.81 -20.05 -4.12
N ASP A 240 1.65 -19.74 -5.40
CA ASP A 240 2.48 -20.28 -6.49
C ASP A 240 3.96 -19.91 -6.29
N SER A 241 4.24 -18.67 -5.86
CA SER A 241 5.59 -18.23 -5.49
C SER A 241 6.18 -19.02 -4.31
N HIS A 242 5.44 -19.17 -3.21
CA HIS A 242 5.92 -19.96 -2.07
C HIS A 242 6.15 -21.43 -2.44
N ARG A 243 5.32 -22.00 -3.32
CA ARG A 243 5.52 -23.36 -3.85
C ARG A 243 6.79 -23.43 -4.68
N ALA A 244 7.03 -22.48 -5.58
CA ALA A 244 8.23 -22.42 -6.41
C ALA A 244 9.51 -22.22 -5.57
N ALA A 245 9.43 -21.47 -4.47
CA ALA A 245 10.52 -21.27 -3.52
C ALA A 245 10.76 -22.46 -2.56
N GLY A 246 9.98 -23.56 -2.66
CA GLY A 246 10.10 -24.72 -1.78
C GLY A 246 9.52 -24.52 -0.37
N GLU A 247 8.73 -23.46 -0.14
CA GLU A 247 8.17 -23.10 1.16
C GLU A 247 6.80 -23.76 1.40
N ALA A 248 6.78 -25.11 1.40
CA ALA A 248 5.56 -25.93 1.41
C ALA A 248 4.56 -25.57 2.53
N GLN A 249 5.03 -25.31 3.75
CA GLN A 249 4.16 -24.92 4.87
C GLN A 249 3.44 -23.60 4.61
N ARG A 250 4.12 -22.62 4.00
CA ARG A 250 3.52 -21.32 3.69
C ARG A 250 2.53 -21.44 2.54
N ALA A 251 2.89 -22.18 1.49
CA ALA A 251 2.00 -22.47 0.37
C ALA A 251 0.71 -23.15 0.84
N ALA A 252 0.80 -24.19 1.66
CA ALA A 252 -0.36 -24.90 2.21
C ALA A 252 -1.25 -23.99 3.09
N ALA A 253 -0.64 -23.11 3.90
CA ALA A 253 -1.40 -22.16 4.72
C ALA A 253 -2.18 -21.12 3.90
N ILE A 254 -1.66 -20.71 2.74
CA ILE A 254 -2.36 -19.82 1.80
C ILE A 254 -3.44 -20.59 1.05
N GLU A 255 -3.14 -21.79 0.56
CA GLU A 255 -4.11 -22.63 -0.14
C GLU A 255 -5.35 -22.88 0.73
N ARG A 256 -5.13 -23.21 2.00
CA ARG A 256 -6.21 -23.45 2.97
C ARG A 256 -7.15 -22.26 3.09
N VAL A 257 -6.61 -21.04 3.24
CA VAL A 257 -7.48 -19.84 3.36
C VAL A 257 -8.17 -19.49 2.05
N VAL A 258 -7.51 -19.68 0.90
CA VAL A 258 -8.13 -19.44 -0.41
C VAL A 258 -9.27 -20.43 -0.67
N ARG A 259 -9.06 -21.73 -0.39
CA ARG A 259 -10.04 -22.79 -0.66
C ARG A 259 -11.20 -22.79 0.33
N GLU A 260 -10.94 -22.60 1.61
CA GLU A 260 -11.97 -22.70 2.66
C GLU A 260 -12.65 -21.34 2.91
N GLN A 261 -11.84 -20.31 3.16
CA GLN A 261 -12.33 -19.04 3.71
C GLN A 261 -12.88 -18.16 2.59
N LEU A 262 -12.12 -17.97 1.50
CA LEU A 262 -12.58 -17.13 0.38
C LEU A 262 -13.71 -17.77 -0.41
N ALA A 263 -13.79 -19.11 -0.49
CA ALA A 263 -14.94 -19.78 -1.08
C ALA A 263 -16.23 -19.50 -0.28
N THR A 264 -16.15 -19.56 1.05
CA THR A 264 -17.29 -19.22 1.94
C THR A 264 -17.77 -17.79 1.70
N VAL A 265 -16.85 -16.82 1.63
CA VAL A 265 -17.20 -15.41 1.35
C VAL A 265 -17.74 -15.25 -0.07
N GLY A 266 -17.18 -15.95 -1.05
CA GLY A 266 -17.66 -15.92 -2.43
C GLY A 266 -19.07 -16.47 -2.59
N THR A 267 -19.45 -17.51 -1.85
CA THR A 267 -20.81 -18.09 -1.91
C THR A 267 -21.89 -17.19 -1.32
N SER A 268 -21.53 -16.25 -0.43
CA SER A 268 -22.48 -15.28 0.13
C SER A 268 -22.60 -13.99 -0.69
N MET A 269 -21.79 -13.82 -1.73
CA MET A 269 -21.87 -12.69 -2.65
C MET A 269 -22.57 -13.10 -3.95
N PRO A 270 -23.46 -12.26 -4.52
CA PRO A 270 -24.01 -12.50 -5.84
C PRO A 270 -22.86 -12.49 -6.86
N GLY A 271 -22.78 -13.57 -7.64
CA GLY A 271 -21.77 -13.70 -8.69
C GLY A 271 -22.03 -12.68 -9.80
N PRO A 272 -20.98 -12.01 -10.34
CA PRO A 272 -21.13 -11.25 -11.58
C PRO A 272 -21.60 -12.20 -12.68
N THR A 273 -22.50 -11.75 -13.55
CA THR A 273 -22.83 -12.52 -14.75
C THR A 273 -21.57 -12.68 -15.61
N LEU A 274 -21.49 -13.74 -16.42
CA LEU A 274 -20.33 -13.97 -17.32
C LEU A 274 -20.03 -12.75 -18.21
N ARG A 275 -21.06 -11.99 -18.57
CA ARG A 275 -20.98 -10.77 -19.38
C ARG A 275 -20.42 -9.57 -18.60
N GLU A 276 -20.82 -9.41 -17.34
CA GLU A 276 -20.26 -8.35 -16.48
C GLU A 276 -18.80 -8.65 -16.12
N ALA A 277 -18.49 -9.92 -15.85
CA ALA A 277 -17.12 -10.35 -15.58
C ALA A 277 -16.20 -10.14 -16.80
N SER A 278 -16.66 -10.45 -18.01
CA SER A 278 -15.87 -10.23 -19.24
C SER A 278 -15.68 -8.75 -19.56
N VAL A 279 -16.71 -7.92 -19.37
CA VAL A 279 -16.60 -6.46 -19.62
C VAL A 279 -15.63 -5.81 -18.65
N VAL A 280 -15.64 -6.19 -17.37
CA VAL A 280 -14.68 -5.65 -16.39
C VAL A 280 -13.27 -6.13 -16.68
N ASP A 281 -13.07 -7.41 -17.03
CA ASP A 281 -11.76 -7.92 -17.43
C ASP A 281 -11.25 -7.21 -18.70
N GLU A 282 -12.09 -6.98 -19.71
CA GLU A 282 -11.75 -6.24 -20.94
C GLU A 282 -11.46 -4.76 -20.69
N GLN A 283 -12.26 -4.08 -19.87
CA GLN A 283 -12.03 -2.69 -19.48
C GLN A 283 -10.75 -2.54 -18.66
N ALA A 284 -10.47 -3.48 -17.75
CA ALA A 284 -9.22 -3.52 -17.00
C ALA A 284 -8.01 -3.78 -17.93
N LEU A 285 -8.14 -4.69 -18.90
CA LEU A 285 -7.11 -4.95 -19.92
C LEU A 285 -6.86 -3.70 -20.78
N GLN A 286 -7.91 -2.99 -21.20
CA GLN A 286 -7.79 -1.80 -22.03
C GLN A 286 -7.24 -0.60 -21.23
N ALA A 287 -7.68 -0.41 -19.99
CA ALA A 287 -7.14 0.62 -19.10
C ALA A 287 -5.66 0.35 -18.76
N ALA A 288 -5.26 -0.91 -18.55
CA ALA A 288 -3.86 -1.29 -18.38
C ALA A 288 -3.00 -1.00 -19.62
N ARG A 289 -3.53 -1.23 -20.84
CA ARG A 289 -2.86 -0.80 -22.08
C ARG A 289 -2.72 0.72 -22.18
N VAL A 290 -3.77 1.47 -21.82
CA VAL A 290 -3.74 2.94 -21.88
C VAL A 290 -2.78 3.51 -20.83
N ALA A 291 -2.78 2.97 -19.61
CA ALA A 291 -1.88 3.38 -18.53
C ALA A 291 -0.41 3.04 -18.83
N SER A 292 -0.14 1.87 -19.42
CA SER A 292 1.21 1.51 -19.88
C SER A 292 1.70 2.36 -21.06
N GLN A 293 0.79 2.82 -21.93
CA GLN A 293 1.11 3.80 -22.98
C GLN A 293 1.30 5.24 -22.44
N GLY A 294 0.61 5.60 -21.35
CA GLY A 294 0.74 6.89 -20.68
C GLY A 294 1.96 7.03 -19.77
N GLN A 295 2.65 5.93 -19.42
CA GLN A 295 3.92 5.94 -18.69
C GLN A 295 5.10 6.22 -19.63
N MET A 296 5.09 7.38 -20.31
CA MET A 296 6.33 8.03 -20.69
C MET A 296 6.92 8.64 -19.43
N THR A 297 8.08 8.14 -19.00
CA THR A 297 8.83 8.70 -17.88
C THR A 297 9.13 10.18 -18.13
N PRO A 298 8.86 11.09 -17.17
CA PRO A 298 9.49 12.40 -17.23
C PRO A 298 10.99 12.16 -17.12
N ARG A 299 11.72 12.55 -18.17
CA ARG A 299 13.18 12.60 -18.17
C ARG A 299 13.62 13.38 -16.92
N PRO A 300 14.52 12.86 -16.08
CA PRO A 300 14.99 13.61 -14.92
C PRO A 300 15.57 14.94 -15.43
N PRO A 301 15.30 16.08 -14.77
CA PRO A 301 15.96 17.33 -15.13
C PRO A 301 17.47 17.08 -15.03
N GLY A 302 18.15 17.16 -16.18
CA GLY A 302 19.60 17.08 -16.22
C GLY A 302 20.15 18.16 -15.29
N SER A 303 21.02 17.76 -14.39
CA SER A 303 21.80 18.69 -13.58
C SER A 303 22.46 19.71 -14.53
N PRO A 304 22.34 21.03 -14.31
CA PRO A 304 22.99 22.01 -15.15
C PRO A 304 24.50 21.91 -14.88
N VAL A 305 25.18 21.11 -15.69
CA VAL A 305 26.64 21.18 -15.76
C VAL A 305 26.98 22.52 -16.40
N PRO A 306 27.84 23.36 -15.79
CA PRO A 306 28.24 24.63 -16.40
C PRO A 306 28.88 24.37 -17.76
N THR A 307 28.45 25.11 -18.78
CA THR A 307 29.07 25.13 -20.10
C THR A 307 30.57 25.43 -19.95
N PRO A 308 31.47 24.57 -20.45
CA PRO A 308 32.89 24.92 -20.52
C PRO A 308 33.06 26.15 -21.40
N ILE A 309 33.76 27.16 -20.90
CA ILE A 309 34.15 28.34 -21.68
C ILE A 309 35.09 27.84 -22.78
N ALA A 310 34.65 27.94 -24.03
CA ALA A 310 35.51 27.69 -25.17
C ALA A 310 36.65 28.73 -25.20
N GLU A 311 37.90 28.28 -25.25
CA GLU A 311 39.04 29.14 -25.51
C GLU A 311 38.89 29.83 -26.87
N PRO A 312 39.24 31.13 -27.00
CA PRO A 312 39.05 31.85 -28.25
C PRO A 312 40.03 31.33 -29.32
N GLU A 313 39.49 30.91 -30.47
CA GLU A 313 40.27 30.58 -31.66
C GLU A 313 41.11 31.78 -32.14
N PRO A 314 42.35 31.54 -32.62
CA PRO A 314 43.20 32.60 -33.13
C PRO A 314 42.66 33.16 -34.45
N LYS A 315 42.55 34.50 -34.51
CA LYS A 315 42.10 35.25 -35.70
C LYS A 315 42.95 34.91 -36.94
N PRO A 316 42.34 34.68 -38.12
CA PRO A 316 43.10 34.49 -39.35
C PRO A 316 43.76 35.79 -39.81
N ALA A 317 44.98 35.65 -40.33
CA ALA A 317 45.83 36.74 -40.79
C ALA A 317 45.25 37.44 -42.04
N VAL A 318 45.38 38.77 -42.06
CA VAL A 318 44.96 39.64 -43.16
C VAL A 318 45.84 39.38 -44.39
N ALA A 319 45.24 38.87 -45.46
CA ALA A 319 45.89 38.78 -46.78
C ALA A 319 45.84 40.15 -47.46
N GLN A 320 47.00 40.65 -47.89
CA GLN A 320 47.15 41.90 -48.64
C GLN A 320 46.65 41.74 -50.09
N PRO A 321 46.11 42.80 -50.71
CA PRO A 321 45.56 42.73 -52.07
C PRO A 321 46.67 42.73 -53.14
N ARG A 322 46.54 41.84 -54.13
CA ARG A 322 47.28 41.88 -55.40
C ARG A 322 46.30 42.10 -56.53
N GLU A 323 46.43 43.24 -57.19
CA GLU A 323 45.88 43.61 -58.51
C GLU A 323 46.45 45.03 -58.78
N THR A 324 46.99 45.43 -59.92
CA THR A 324 47.16 44.86 -61.27
C THR A 324 48.19 45.77 -61.97
N GLU A 325 49.20 45.24 -62.65
CA GLU A 325 50.14 46.05 -63.44
C GLU A 325 49.59 46.20 -64.87
N ILE A 326 49.42 47.47 -65.28
CA ILE A 326 48.88 47.90 -66.56
C ILE A 326 50.02 48.00 -67.59
N GLN A 327 49.75 47.51 -68.80
CA GLN A 327 50.59 47.64 -69.99
C GLN A 327 51.06 49.08 -70.26
N ARG A 328 52.35 49.25 -70.58
CA ARG A 328 52.85 49.80 -71.86
C ARG A 328 54.27 49.33 -72.12
#